data_AF-A0A6A6B4V5-F1
#
_entry.id   AF-A0A6A6B4V5-F1
#
_cell.length_a   1.000
_cell.length_b   1.000
_cell.length_c   1.000
_cell.angle_alpha   90.00
_cell.angle_beta   90.00
_cell.angle_gamma   90.00
#
_symmetry.space_group_name_H-M   'P 1'
#
loop_
_entity.id
_entity.type
_entity.pdbx_description
1 polymer ?
#
loop_
_entity_poly.entity_id
_entity_poly.type
_entity_poly.pdbx_seq_one_letter_code
_entity_poly.pdbx_strand_id
1 'polypeptide(L)' 'YELLGVEPTATAQDIKRAFRKFSLKHHPDKNPDNPAAVETFHIGTRAVELLAHATYRAQYD' A
#
# COMPACT_ATOMS: atom_id res chain seq x y z
N TYR A 1 3.05 0.78 7.41
CA TYR A 1 3.72 -0.54 7.42
C TYR A 1 2.71 -1.67 7.65
N GLU A 2 1.99 -1.68 8.77
CA GLU A 2 0.96 -2.71 9.07
C GLU A 2 -0.14 -2.83 8.01
N LEU A 3 -0.61 -1.70 7.46
CA LEU A 3 -1.67 -1.70 6.45
C LEU A 3 -1.29 -2.44 5.16
N LEU A 4 -0.01 -2.40 4.79
CA LEU A 4 0.56 -3.10 3.64
C LEU A 4 1.15 -4.46 4.01
N GLY A 5 1.18 -4.81 5.31
CA GLY A 5 1.82 -6.01 5.83
C GLY A 5 3.32 -6.07 5.58
N VAL A 6 3.99 -4.91 5.54
CA VAL A 6 5.44 -4.81 5.33
C VAL A 6 6.15 -4.36 6.59
N GLU A 7 7.38 -4.83 6.78
CA GLU A 7 8.23 -4.35 7.87
C GLU A 7 8.66 -2.89 7.66
N PRO A 8 8.93 -2.14 8.75
CA PRO A 8 9.49 -0.79 8.67
C PRO A 8 10.86 -0.75 7.96
N THR A 9 11.61 -1.85 8.01
CA THR A 9 12.89 -2.04 7.31
C THR A 9 12.73 -2.40 5.83
N ALA A 10 11.50 -2.60 5.34
CA ALA A 10 11.24 -3.03 3.98
C ALA A 10 11.78 -2.02 2.96
N THR A 11 12.38 -2.55 1.89
CA THR A 11 12.88 -1.73 0.79
C THR A 11 11.74 -1.23 -0.09
N ALA A 12 11.95 -0.17 -0.87
CA ALA A 12 10.94 0.33 -1.81
C ALA A 12 10.46 -0.77 -2.78
N GLN A 13 11.31 -1.76 -3.08
CA GLN A 13 10.97 -2.91 -3.91
C GLN A 13 10.03 -3.89 -3.20
N ASP A 14 10.25 -4.15 -1.91
CA ASP A 14 9.36 -4.97 -1.08
C ASP A 14 8.00 -4.31 -0.90
N ILE A 15 7.98 -2.99 -0.69
CA ILE A 15 6.76 -2.20 -0.57
C ILE A 15 5.92 -2.27 -1.85
N LYS A 16 6.56 -2.11 -3.03
CA LYS A 16 5.88 -2.32 -4.33
C LYS A 16 5.35 -3.74 -4.51
N ARG A 17 6.10 -4.77 -4.07
CA ARG A 17 5.65 -6.17 -4.15
C ARG A 17 4.46 -6.44 -3.23
N ALA A 18 4.50 -5.95 -2.00
CA ALA A 18 3.43 -6.10 -1.04
C ALA A 18 2.17 -5.34 -1.49
N PHE A 19 2.33 -4.12 -2.01
CA PHE A 19 1.23 -3.37 -2.61
C PHE A 19 0.55 -4.12 -3.73
N ARG A 20 1.31 -4.74 -4.65
CA ARG A 20 0.72 -5.57 -5.71
C ARG A 20 -0.16 -6.68 -5.16
N LYS A 21 0.29 -7.39 -4.12
CA LYS A 21 -0.50 -8.45 -3.47
C LYS A 21 -1.74 -7.86 -2.77
N PHE A 22 -1.58 -6.73 -2.09
CA PHE A 22 -2.66 -6.04 -1.40
C PHE A 22 -3.73 -5.50 -2.36
N SER A 23 -3.31 -4.82 -3.43
CA SER A 23 -4.18 -4.35 -4.51
C SER A 23 -4.96 -5.47 -5.16
N LEU A 24 -4.36 -6.64 -5.40
CA LEU A 24 -5.09 -7.77 -5.97
C LEU A 24 -6.13 -8.35 -5.02
N LYS A 25 -5.90 -8.27 -3.70
CA LYS A 25 -6.81 -8.77 -2.66
C LYS A 25 -7.97 -7.82 -2.40
N HIS A 26 -7.70 -6.52 -2.40
CA HIS A 26 -8.67 -5.44 -2.14
C HIS A 26 -9.08 -4.70 -3.42
N HIS A 27 -8.86 -5.29 -4.60
CA HIS A 27 -9.12 -4.59 -5.87
C HIS A 27 -10.60 -4.23 -5.97
N PRO A 28 -10.95 -2.99 -6.35
CA PRO A 28 -12.35 -2.58 -6.52
C PRO A 28 -13.08 -3.42 -7.57
N ASP A 29 -12.39 -3.80 -8.65
CA ASP A 29 -12.93 -4.68 -9.71
C ASP A 29 -13.32 -6.08 -9.21
N LYS A 30 -12.57 -6.63 -8.23
CA LYS A 30 -12.90 -7.93 -7.61
C LYS A 30 -13.85 -7.81 -6.42
N ASN A 31 -14.00 -6.62 -5.87
CA ASN A 31 -14.82 -6.33 -4.70
C ASN A 31 -15.77 -5.14 -4.98
N PRO A 32 -16.59 -5.19 -6.05
CA PRO A 32 -17.41 -4.04 -6.46
C PRO A 32 -18.47 -3.67 -5.42
N ASP A 33 -18.92 -4.64 -4.62
CA ASP A 33 -19.92 -4.46 -3.56
C ASP A 33 -19.33 -4.05 -2.20
N ASN A 34 -18.00 -3.95 -2.07
CA ASN A 34 -17.35 -3.67 -0.80
C ASN A 34 -16.71 -2.28 -0.78
N PRO A 35 -17.43 -1.23 -0.35
CA PRO A 35 -16.88 0.12 -0.26
C PRO A 35 -15.69 0.21 0.71
N ALA A 36 -15.61 -0.66 1.72
CA ALA A 36 -14.46 -0.73 2.60
C ALA A 36 -13.20 -1.25 1.88
N ALA A 37 -13.34 -2.13 0.87
CA ALA A 37 -12.21 -2.56 0.05
C ALA A 37 -11.68 -1.42 -0.82
N VAL A 38 -12.56 -0.57 -1.36
CA VAL A 38 -12.20 0.65 -2.10
C VAL A 38 -11.40 1.60 -1.20
N GLU A 39 -11.91 1.90 0.00
CA GLU A 39 -11.22 2.77 0.95
C GLU A 39 -9.85 2.21 1.35
N THR A 40 -9.81 0.91 1.68
CA THR A 40 -8.58 0.18 2.01
C THR A 40 -7.55 0.25 0.87
N PHE A 41 -8.00 0.11 -0.39
CA PHE A 41 -7.17 0.23 -1.58
C PHE A 41 -6.60 1.66 -1.75
N HIS A 42 -7.44 2.69 -1.56
CA HIS A 42 -7.00 4.08 -1.62
C HIS A 42 -5.96 4.42 -0.55
N ILE A 43 -6.15 3.95 0.69
CA ILE A 43 -5.19 4.16 1.78
C ILE A 43 -3.89 3.41 1.48
N GLY A 44 -3.95 2.17 1.00
CA GLY A 44 -2.77 1.39 0.61
C GLY A 44 -1.97 2.05 -0.51
N THR A 45 -2.66 2.66 -1.48
CA THR A 45 -2.03 3.38 -2.61
C THR A 45 -1.27 4.61 -2.11
N ARG A 46 -1.89 5.44 -1.26
CA ARG A 46 -1.23 6.61 -0.67
C ARG A 46 -0.01 6.22 0.17
N ALA A 47 -0.14 5.15 0.97
CA ALA A 47 0.96 4.67 1.79
C ALA A 47 2.16 4.22 0.92
N VAL A 48 1.91 3.59 -0.22
CA VAL A 48 2.97 3.17 -1.14
C VAL A 48 3.56 4.34 -1.89
N GLU A 49 2.77 5.31 -2.34
CA GLU A 49 3.29 6.54 -2.92
C GLU A 49 4.25 7.24 -1.94
N LEU A 50 3.83 7.39 -0.69
CA LEU A 50 4.65 8.03 0.35
C LEU A 50 5.94 7.26 0.63
N LEU A 51 5.85 5.92 0.74
CA LEU A 51 6.99 5.07 1.09
C LEU A 51 7.90 4.71 -0.10
N ALA A 52 7.38 4.74 -1.33
CA ALA A 52 8.15 4.49 -2.55
C ALA A 52 8.93 5.73 -2.99
N HIS A 53 8.50 6.93 -2.59
CA HIS A 53 9.29 8.14 -2.77
C HIS A 53 10.32 8.29 -1.66
N ALA A 54 11.59 8.04 -1.99
CA ALA A 54 12.72 8.17 -1.07
C ALA A 54 12.79 9.55 -0.37
N THR A 55 12.35 10.61 -1.05
CA THR A 55 12.26 11.98 -0.52
C THR A 55 11.20 12.14 0.56
N TYR A 56 10.07 11.44 0.47
CA TYR A 56 9.02 11.47 1.49
C TYR A 56 9.32 10.53 2.65
N ARG A 57 9.99 9.39 2.39
CA ARG A 57 10.48 8.50 3.44
C ARG A 57 11.45 9.21 4.38
N ALA A 58 12.38 10.00 3.86
CA ALA A 58 13.33 10.77 4.67
C ALA A 58 12.69 11.89 5.53
N GLN A 59 11.43 12.28 5.27
CA GLN A 59 10.68 13.21 6.12
C GLN A 59 9.81 12.51 7.17
N TYR A 60 9.57 11.21 7.02
CA TYR A 60 8.69 10.41 7.88
C TYR A 60 9.45 9.40 8.76
N ASP A 61 10.67 9.01 8.38
CA ASP A 61 11.64 8.28 9.22
C ASP A 61 12.25 9.24 10.26
#